data_AF-A0A5C8T8R1-F1
#
_entry.id   AF-A0A5C8T8R1-F1
#
_cell.length_a   1.000
_cell.length_b   1.000
_cell.length_c   1.000
_cell.angle_alpha   90.00
_cell.angle_beta   90.00
_cell.angle_gamma   90.00
#
_symmetry.space_group_name_H-M   'P 1'
#
loop_
_entity.id
_entity.type
_entity.pdbx_description
1 polymer ?
#
loop_
_entity_poly.entity_id
_entity_poly.type
_entity_poly.pdbx_seq_one_letter_code
_entity_poly.pdbx_strand_id
1 'polypeptide(L)'
;MALNPYTGLPAERFWRKVVTNVPPFAVNPHPKDTFAIGPTDKVATGGSCFAQRVAEAVRGAGFNYYLTEPPPPGMSAEEANARQFGTFSARYGNLYYTRQFVQLFDRAYGRFEPELKAWLRDDGRYVDPFRPTVEPAGFASEAEVVAARDAHLAEVRRLFETLDVFVLTLGLTEGWRWRGDGAALPLAPGVAGGTFDPELYECVNAGVGEVLGDLNGFLDRLWSVNPKARVIFTVSPVPMIATYMDRHVMESNSYSKSVLRVAAGEVVGRGDPRAVYFPAYDIVTSNVNAGRYYNEDQRTINDAGVRHVMRLFLSTFARDRAAAAPTHAPVDLAAEFEGNAGVICDEEEIERSVA
;
A
#
# COMPACT_ATOMS: atom_id res chain seq x y z
N MET A 1 39.50 -23.22 -18.22
CA MET A 1 39.02 -22.17 -17.28
C MET A 1 38.67 -22.86 -15.97
N ALA A 2 39.02 -22.27 -14.83
CA ALA A 2 38.58 -22.80 -13.53
C ALA A 2 37.05 -22.66 -13.43
N LEU A 3 36.35 -23.78 -13.23
CA LEU A 3 34.92 -23.79 -12.92
C LEU A 3 34.71 -23.13 -11.55
N ASN A 4 33.96 -22.02 -11.53
CA ASN A 4 33.53 -21.38 -10.29
C ASN A 4 32.00 -21.44 -10.16
N PRO A 5 31.41 -21.24 -8.95
CA PRO A 5 29.97 -21.35 -8.73
C PRO A 5 29.07 -20.39 -9.52
N TYR A 6 29.63 -19.35 -10.16
CA TYR A 6 28.89 -18.45 -11.04
C TYR A 6 28.88 -18.92 -12.51
N THR A 7 29.66 -19.94 -12.85
CA THR A 7 29.76 -20.47 -14.22
C THR A 7 28.42 -21.06 -14.64
N GLY A 8 27.89 -20.62 -15.78
CA GLY A 8 26.60 -21.10 -16.29
C GLY A 8 25.38 -20.50 -15.58
N LEU A 9 25.54 -19.58 -14.64
CA LEU A 9 24.38 -18.89 -14.06
C LEU A 9 23.65 -18.04 -15.12
N PRO A 10 22.32 -17.89 -14.99
CA PRO A 10 21.51 -17.06 -15.87
C PRO A 10 21.97 -15.58 -15.91
N ALA A 11 21.64 -14.88 -17.00
CA ALA A 11 22.12 -13.51 -17.23
C ALA A 11 21.64 -12.51 -16.16
N GLU A 12 20.42 -12.69 -15.65
CA GLU A 12 19.78 -11.85 -14.64
C GLU A 12 20.52 -11.79 -13.31
N ARG A 13 21.45 -12.74 -13.05
CA ARG A 13 22.31 -12.73 -11.86
C ARG A 13 23.56 -11.89 -12.02
N PHE A 14 23.77 -11.24 -13.18
CA PHE A 14 24.95 -10.43 -13.45
C PHE A 14 24.55 -9.00 -13.84
N TRP A 15 24.89 -8.04 -12.99
CA TRP A 15 24.62 -6.61 -13.22
C TRP A 15 25.02 -6.13 -14.62
N ARG A 16 26.24 -6.48 -15.06
CA ARG A 16 26.74 -6.08 -16.39
C ARG A 16 25.86 -6.58 -17.55
N LYS A 17 25.16 -7.70 -17.39
CA LYS A 17 24.37 -8.32 -18.46
C LYS A 17 22.95 -7.77 -18.57
N VAL A 18 22.34 -7.38 -17.44
CA VAL A 18 20.92 -6.97 -17.40
C VAL A 18 20.67 -5.55 -16.92
N VAL A 19 21.72 -4.82 -16.53
CA VAL A 19 21.61 -3.45 -16.02
C VAL A 19 22.47 -2.47 -16.81
N THR A 20 23.73 -2.82 -17.10
CA THR A 20 24.62 -1.93 -17.84
C THR A 20 24.13 -1.70 -19.27
N ASN A 21 24.04 -0.43 -19.68
CA ASN A 21 23.54 -0.01 -21.00
C ASN A 21 22.09 -0.43 -21.31
N VAL A 22 21.32 -0.82 -20.29
CA VAL A 22 19.87 -1.05 -20.45
C VAL A 22 19.16 0.28 -20.21
N PRO A 23 18.32 0.76 -21.15
CA PRO A 23 17.50 1.94 -20.91
C PRO A 23 16.63 1.78 -19.66
N PRO A 24 16.42 2.83 -18.85
CA PRO A 24 15.66 2.74 -17.59
C PRO A 24 14.31 2.03 -17.74
N PHE A 25 13.56 2.35 -18.80
CA PHE A 25 12.24 1.76 -19.07
C PHE A 25 12.27 0.28 -19.47
N ALA A 26 13.43 -0.31 -19.73
CA ALA A 26 13.60 -1.71 -20.15
C ALA A 26 14.16 -2.60 -19.02
N VAL A 27 14.54 -2.03 -17.88
CA VAL A 27 14.98 -2.79 -16.71
C VAL A 27 13.81 -3.57 -16.13
N ASN A 28 13.92 -4.90 -16.11
CA ASN A 28 12.86 -5.79 -15.64
C ASN A 28 13.40 -6.79 -14.60
N PRO A 29 13.33 -6.46 -13.29
CA PRO A 29 13.57 -7.43 -12.23
C PRO A 29 12.33 -8.35 -12.13
N HIS A 30 12.26 -9.36 -12.99
CA HIS A 30 11.13 -10.29 -13.03
C HIS A 30 11.17 -11.23 -11.80
N PRO A 31 10.10 -11.31 -10.98
CA PRO A 31 10.04 -12.26 -9.88
C PRO A 31 10.08 -13.71 -10.39
N LYS A 32 10.85 -14.59 -9.74
CA LYS A 32 11.12 -15.94 -10.27
C LYS A 32 9.92 -16.89 -10.16
N ASP A 33 9.34 -16.97 -8.97
CA ASP A 33 8.24 -17.86 -8.65
C ASP A 33 6.97 -17.01 -8.46
N THR A 34 6.05 -17.09 -9.42
CA THR A 34 4.82 -16.28 -9.44
C THR A 34 3.58 -17.13 -9.71
N PHE A 35 2.42 -16.54 -9.46
CA PHE A 35 1.12 -17.08 -9.88
C PHE A 35 0.47 -16.14 -10.90
N ALA A 36 -0.46 -16.67 -11.70
CA ALA A 36 -1.28 -15.87 -12.59
C ALA A 36 -2.53 -15.36 -11.85
N ILE A 37 -2.92 -14.13 -12.16
CA ILE A 37 -4.21 -13.55 -11.82
C ILE A 37 -5.13 -13.83 -13.00
N GLY A 38 -6.22 -14.55 -12.75
CA GLY A 38 -7.29 -14.79 -13.72
C GLY A 38 -8.18 -13.55 -13.89
N PRO A 39 -8.85 -13.36 -15.04
CA PRO A 39 -9.71 -12.19 -15.29
C PRO A 39 -10.83 -12.00 -14.25
N THR A 40 -11.31 -13.09 -13.66
CA THR A 40 -12.39 -13.10 -12.66
C THR A 40 -11.90 -13.11 -11.23
N ASP A 41 -10.59 -13.31 -11.00
CA ASP A 41 -10.01 -13.33 -9.66
C ASP A 41 -10.31 -12.01 -8.97
N LYS A 42 -10.85 -12.07 -7.75
CA LYS A 42 -11.10 -10.91 -6.91
C LYS A 42 -9.78 -10.36 -6.40
N VAL A 43 -9.26 -9.35 -7.11
CA VAL A 43 -8.02 -8.67 -6.74
C VAL A 43 -8.33 -7.54 -5.79
N ALA A 44 -7.84 -7.65 -4.57
CA ALA A 44 -7.93 -6.62 -3.55
C ALA A 44 -6.59 -5.91 -3.35
N THR A 45 -6.60 -4.63 -2.98
CA THR A 45 -5.37 -3.85 -2.69
C THR A 45 -5.48 -3.13 -1.37
N GLY A 46 -4.40 -3.11 -0.59
CA GLY A 46 -4.29 -2.34 0.65
C GLY A 46 -2.87 -1.89 0.92
N GLY A 47 -2.70 -0.94 1.83
CA GLY A 47 -1.40 -0.41 2.21
C GLY A 47 -1.25 1.08 1.94
N SER A 48 -0.08 1.50 1.47
CA SER A 48 0.20 2.91 1.12
C SER A 48 -0.56 3.38 -0.14
N CYS A 49 -0.53 4.69 -0.39
CA CYS A 49 -1.13 5.34 -1.55
C CYS A 49 -0.72 4.74 -2.91
N PHE A 50 0.48 4.16 -3.04
CA PHE A 50 0.91 3.50 -4.27
C PHE A 50 0.05 2.27 -4.64
N ALA A 51 -0.67 1.67 -3.69
CA ALA A 51 -1.61 0.58 -3.98
C ALA A 51 -2.82 1.04 -4.83
N GLN A 52 -3.13 2.35 -4.82
CA GLN A 52 -4.17 2.94 -5.68
C GLN A 52 -3.76 2.85 -7.15
N ARG A 53 -2.47 3.01 -7.48
CA ARG A 53 -1.94 2.81 -8.84
C ARG A 53 -2.07 1.36 -9.31
N VAL A 54 -1.90 0.41 -8.39
CA VAL A 54 -2.15 -1.01 -8.70
C VAL A 54 -3.65 -1.24 -8.96
N ALA A 55 -4.53 -0.66 -8.13
CA ALA A 55 -5.97 -0.75 -8.32
C ALA A 55 -6.41 -0.18 -9.69
N GLU A 56 -5.92 1.01 -10.05
CA GLU A 56 -6.12 1.63 -11.36
C GLU A 56 -5.66 0.72 -12.51
N ALA A 57 -4.45 0.16 -12.41
CA ALA A 57 -3.91 -0.73 -13.44
C ALA A 57 -4.70 -2.03 -13.59
N VAL A 58 -5.13 -2.64 -12.48
CA VAL A 58 -5.98 -3.85 -12.47
C VAL A 58 -7.32 -3.56 -13.14
N ARG A 59 -7.99 -2.46 -12.75
CA ARG A 59 -9.26 -2.01 -13.36
C ARG A 59 -9.08 -1.72 -14.85
N GLY A 60 -8.06 -0.94 -15.22
CA GLY A 60 -7.78 -0.53 -16.60
C GLY A 60 -7.45 -1.70 -17.52
N ALA A 61 -6.81 -2.76 -16.98
CA ALA A 61 -6.55 -4.00 -17.71
C ALA A 61 -7.78 -4.93 -17.79
N GLY A 62 -8.92 -4.55 -17.20
CA GLY A 62 -10.18 -5.29 -17.23
C GLY A 62 -10.21 -6.51 -16.32
N PHE A 63 -9.39 -6.52 -15.25
CA PHE A 63 -9.48 -7.51 -14.19
C PHE A 63 -10.55 -7.13 -13.16
N ASN A 64 -11.02 -8.12 -12.41
CA ASN A 64 -11.95 -7.92 -11.31
C ASN A 64 -11.26 -7.26 -10.10
N TYR A 65 -11.20 -5.94 -10.09
CA TYR A 65 -10.83 -5.19 -8.89
C TYR A 65 -11.95 -5.28 -7.86
N TYR A 66 -11.69 -5.98 -6.76
CA TYR A 66 -12.69 -6.35 -5.80
C TYR A 66 -12.94 -5.24 -4.80
N LEU A 67 -14.18 -4.72 -4.80
CA LEU A 67 -14.69 -3.76 -3.85
C LEU A 67 -15.68 -4.42 -2.90
N THR A 68 -15.46 -4.24 -1.61
CA THR A 68 -16.42 -4.62 -0.58
C THR A 68 -17.27 -3.44 -0.11
N GLU A 69 -16.72 -2.22 -0.18
CA GLU A 69 -17.44 -0.97 0.07
C GLU A 69 -17.47 -0.11 -1.20
N PRO A 70 -18.32 -0.45 -2.20
CA PRO A 70 -18.52 0.42 -3.35
C PRO A 70 -19.28 1.70 -2.96
N PRO A 71 -19.16 2.79 -3.74
CA PRO A 71 -19.96 3.99 -3.52
C PRO A 71 -21.46 3.66 -3.59
N PRO A 72 -22.28 4.20 -2.67
CA PRO A 72 -23.73 4.07 -2.71
C PRO A 72 -24.33 4.49 -4.07
N PRO A 73 -25.43 3.86 -4.51
CA PRO A 73 -26.12 4.26 -5.73
C PRO A 73 -26.52 5.74 -5.71
N GLY A 74 -26.20 6.46 -6.78
CA GLY A 74 -26.52 7.89 -6.94
C GLY A 74 -25.50 8.86 -6.36
N MET A 75 -24.43 8.38 -5.71
CA MET A 75 -23.31 9.21 -5.25
C MET A 75 -22.49 9.73 -6.44
N SER A 76 -22.09 11.00 -6.39
CA SER A 76 -21.22 11.58 -7.42
C SER A 76 -19.80 11.00 -7.33
N ALA A 77 -19.05 11.03 -8.43
CA ALA A 77 -17.65 10.58 -8.42
C ALA A 77 -16.78 11.44 -7.49
N GLU A 78 -17.07 12.74 -7.38
CA GLU A 78 -16.40 13.68 -6.48
C GLU A 78 -16.67 13.33 -5.01
N GLU A 79 -17.93 13.10 -4.63
CA GLU A 79 -18.26 12.71 -3.26
C GLU A 79 -17.68 11.32 -2.92
N ALA A 80 -17.74 10.39 -3.87
CA ALA A 80 -17.14 9.07 -3.71
C ALA A 80 -15.62 9.17 -3.45
N ASN A 81 -14.91 10.01 -4.21
CA ASN A 81 -13.48 10.25 -4.01
C ASN A 81 -13.21 10.92 -2.65
N ALA A 82 -13.92 11.99 -2.32
CA ALA A 82 -13.76 12.71 -1.05
C ALA A 82 -13.97 11.80 0.18
N ARG A 83 -14.92 10.86 0.08
CA ARG A 83 -15.23 9.87 1.13
C ARG A 83 -14.47 8.55 0.96
N GLN A 84 -13.48 8.52 0.07
CA GLN A 84 -12.57 7.41 -0.20
C GLN A 84 -13.25 6.10 -0.65
N PHE A 85 -14.43 6.17 -1.23
CA PHE A 85 -15.06 5.01 -1.86
C PHE A 85 -14.25 4.59 -3.09
N GLY A 86 -13.86 3.31 -3.11
CA GLY A 86 -13.12 2.74 -4.23
C GLY A 86 -11.63 3.09 -4.29
N THR A 87 -11.10 3.86 -3.32
CA THR A 87 -9.67 4.13 -3.13
C THR A 87 -8.90 2.83 -2.86
N PHE A 88 -9.43 2.01 -1.94
CA PHE A 88 -8.99 0.64 -1.67
C PHE A 88 -10.17 -0.33 -1.79
N SER A 89 -9.93 -1.61 -1.57
CA SER A 89 -10.97 -2.65 -1.63
C SER A 89 -12.02 -2.57 -0.52
N ALA A 90 -11.67 -1.95 0.60
CA ALA A 90 -12.58 -1.53 1.67
C ALA A 90 -12.12 -0.13 2.15
N ARG A 91 -12.98 0.62 2.84
CA ARG A 91 -12.71 2.00 3.30
C ARG A 91 -11.91 2.03 4.62
N TYR A 92 -10.80 1.29 4.66
CA TYR A 92 -9.88 1.28 5.81
C TYR A 92 -8.84 2.40 5.79
N GLY A 93 -8.85 3.29 4.78
CA GLY A 93 -7.85 4.35 4.62
C GLY A 93 -6.47 3.81 4.21
N ASN A 94 -5.41 4.60 4.34
CA ASN A 94 -4.06 4.06 4.13
C ASN A 94 -3.62 3.21 5.33
N LEU A 95 -2.91 2.12 5.04
CA LEU A 95 -2.31 1.25 6.04
C LEU A 95 -0.79 1.29 5.86
N TYR A 96 -0.12 2.22 6.53
CA TYR A 96 1.32 2.45 6.34
C TYR A 96 2.17 1.52 7.20
N TYR A 97 1.82 1.41 8.48
CA TYR A 97 2.56 0.66 9.49
C TYR A 97 2.03 -0.78 9.57
N THR A 98 2.91 -1.78 9.50
CA THR A 98 2.52 -3.20 9.38
C THR A 98 1.60 -3.72 10.49
N ARG A 99 1.70 -3.18 11.71
CA ARG A 99 0.80 -3.52 12.81
C ARG A 99 -0.66 -3.27 12.47
N GLN A 100 -0.94 -2.26 11.65
CA GLN A 100 -2.29 -1.89 11.24
C GLN A 100 -2.97 -3.00 10.44
N PHE A 101 -2.23 -3.85 9.71
CA PHE A 101 -2.83 -4.99 8.99
C PHE A 101 -3.31 -6.08 9.94
N VAL A 102 -2.47 -6.45 10.92
CA VAL A 102 -2.83 -7.44 11.96
C VAL A 102 -3.97 -6.90 12.80
N GLN A 103 -3.87 -5.62 13.21
CA GLN A 103 -4.90 -4.95 13.99
C GLN A 103 -6.22 -4.84 13.23
N LEU A 104 -6.22 -4.48 11.95
CA LEU A 104 -7.43 -4.42 11.14
C LEU A 104 -8.12 -5.79 11.10
N PHE A 105 -7.36 -6.86 10.91
CA PHE A 105 -7.88 -8.21 10.96
C PHE A 105 -8.45 -8.54 12.35
N ASP A 106 -7.68 -8.30 13.42
CA ASP A 106 -8.13 -8.63 14.78
C ASP A 106 -9.37 -7.82 15.20
N ARG A 107 -9.47 -6.55 14.79
CA ARG A 107 -10.68 -5.74 14.96
C ARG A 107 -11.85 -6.31 14.17
N ALA A 108 -11.63 -6.69 12.90
CA ALA A 108 -12.67 -7.27 12.07
C ALA A 108 -13.25 -8.55 12.67
N TYR A 109 -12.43 -9.37 13.35
CA TYR A 109 -12.87 -10.62 13.98
C TYR A 109 -13.17 -10.51 15.48
N GLY A 110 -13.23 -9.30 16.04
CA GLY A 110 -13.50 -9.08 17.47
C GLY A 110 -12.44 -9.65 18.42
N ARG A 111 -11.22 -9.90 17.92
CA ARG A 111 -10.06 -10.38 18.70
C ARG A 111 -9.32 -9.24 19.38
N PHE A 112 -9.53 -8.02 18.91
CA PHE A 112 -9.00 -6.81 19.51
C PHE A 112 -10.03 -5.69 19.39
N GLU A 113 -10.38 -5.07 20.51
CA GLU A 113 -11.29 -3.93 20.55
C GLU A 113 -10.57 -2.74 21.21
N PRO A 114 -10.10 -1.75 20.43
CA PRO A 114 -9.39 -0.62 20.99
C PRO A 114 -10.22 0.15 22.02
N GLU A 115 -9.57 0.61 23.09
CA GLU A 115 -10.12 1.55 24.07
C GLU A 115 -10.54 2.86 23.38
N LEU A 116 -9.71 3.34 22.45
CA LEU A 116 -9.94 4.56 21.69
C LEU A 116 -11.07 4.36 20.68
N LYS A 117 -12.25 4.94 20.94
CA LYS A 117 -13.45 4.77 20.11
C LYS A 117 -13.62 5.84 19.04
N ALA A 118 -13.35 7.09 19.39
CA ALA A 118 -13.49 8.25 18.51
C ALA A 118 -12.48 9.34 18.86
N TRP A 119 -12.17 10.18 17.89
CA TRP A 119 -11.47 11.44 18.07
C TRP A 119 -12.44 12.60 17.89
N LEU A 120 -12.40 13.56 18.82
CA LEU A 120 -13.10 14.84 18.68
C LEU A 120 -12.25 15.79 17.85
N ARG A 121 -12.89 16.52 16.94
CA ARG A 121 -12.30 17.62 16.18
C ARG A 121 -12.69 18.97 16.80
N ASP A 122 -11.95 20.01 16.45
CA ASP A 122 -12.18 21.38 16.92
C ASP A 122 -13.56 21.95 16.53
N ASP A 123 -14.14 21.44 15.45
CA ASP A 123 -15.50 21.78 14.98
C ASP A 123 -16.62 21.03 15.73
N GLY A 124 -16.28 20.24 16.75
CA GLY A 124 -17.21 19.45 17.55
C GLY A 124 -17.68 18.15 16.89
N ARG A 125 -17.14 17.79 15.72
CA ARG A 125 -17.45 16.52 15.02
C ARG A 125 -16.51 15.40 15.48
N TYR A 126 -16.98 14.16 15.36
CA TYR A 126 -16.23 12.97 15.72
C TYR A 126 -15.69 12.27 14.48
N VAL A 127 -14.49 11.69 14.56
CA VAL A 127 -13.91 10.86 13.49
C VAL A 127 -13.40 9.53 14.05
N ASP A 128 -13.27 8.53 13.18
CA ASP A 128 -12.68 7.23 13.52
C ASP A 128 -11.14 7.38 13.57
N PRO A 129 -10.48 7.14 14.73
CA PRO A 129 -9.03 7.28 14.87
C PRO A 129 -8.22 6.40 13.91
N PHE A 130 -8.83 5.32 13.42
CA PHE A 130 -8.17 4.34 12.56
C PHE A 130 -8.41 4.57 11.07
N ARG A 131 -9.27 5.54 10.73
CA ARG A 131 -9.58 5.97 9.37
C ARG A 131 -10.08 7.43 9.38
N PRO A 132 -9.30 8.37 9.94
CA PRO A 132 -9.80 9.69 10.31
C PRO A 132 -10.24 10.56 9.12
N THR A 133 -9.74 10.25 7.92
CA THR A 133 -9.97 11.00 6.68
C THR A 133 -11.09 10.40 5.79
N VAL A 134 -11.68 9.23 6.14
CA VAL A 134 -12.66 8.57 5.25
C VAL A 134 -14.03 9.25 5.25
N GLU A 135 -14.35 10.03 6.28
CA GLU A 135 -15.58 10.82 6.36
C GLU A 135 -15.24 12.29 6.66
N PRO A 136 -14.98 13.11 5.62
CA PRO A 136 -14.44 14.47 5.77
C PRO A 136 -15.29 15.41 6.63
N ALA A 137 -16.62 15.22 6.60
CA ALA A 137 -17.56 16.02 7.38
C ALA A 137 -17.62 15.63 8.87
N GLY A 138 -17.00 14.50 9.24
CA GLY A 138 -17.12 13.89 10.55
C GLY A 138 -18.54 13.41 10.88
N PHE A 139 -18.65 12.74 12.02
CA PHE A 139 -19.89 12.22 12.59
C PHE A 139 -20.41 13.15 13.68
N ALA A 140 -21.71 13.09 13.96
CA ALA A 140 -22.33 13.92 14.99
C ALA A 140 -22.08 13.38 16.41
N SER A 141 -21.74 12.10 16.56
CA SER A 141 -21.49 11.47 17.85
C SER A 141 -20.51 10.29 17.75
N GLU A 142 -19.91 9.91 18.88
CA GLU A 142 -19.11 8.68 19.00
C GLU A 142 -19.91 7.42 18.59
N ALA A 143 -21.20 7.37 18.92
CA ALA A 143 -22.05 6.22 18.58
C ALA A 143 -22.18 6.04 17.06
N GLU A 144 -22.22 7.14 16.29
CA GLU A 144 -22.22 7.08 14.83
C GLU A 144 -20.87 6.62 14.26
N VAL A 145 -19.75 7.04 14.88
CA VAL A 145 -18.41 6.52 14.53
C VAL A 145 -18.36 5.01 14.71
N VAL A 146 -18.82 4.52 15.87
CA VAL A 146 -18.87 3.10 16.20
C VAL A 146 -19.77 2.33 15.22
N ALA A 147 -20.97 2.82 14.93
CA ALA A 147 -21.88 2.17 13.99
C ALA A 147 -21.28 2.09 12.57
N ALA A 148 -20.68 3.19 12.08
CA ALA A 148 -20.02 3.22 10.79
C ALA A 148 -18.80 2.29 10.74
N ARG A 149 -18.06 2.15 11.86
CA ARG A 149 -16.91 1.25 11.99
C ARG A 149 -17.35 -0.21 11.96
N ASP A 150 -18.40 -0.55 12.69
CA ASP A 150 -18.86 -1.94 12.77
C ASP A 150 -19.38 -2.43 11.40
N ALA A 151 -20.04 -1.56 10.63
CA ALA A 151 -20.41 -1.82 9.24
C ALA A 151 -19.17 -2.04 8.35
N HIS A 152 -18.17 -1.16 8.45
CA HIS A 152 -16.90 -1.29 7.72
C HIS A 152 -16.16 -2.59 8.06
N LEU A 153 -16.05 -2.94 9.34
CA LEU A 153 -15.37 -4.16 9.79
C LEU A 153 -16.07 -5.43 9.31
N ALA A 154 -17.39 -5.40 9.09
CA ALA A 154 -18.11 -6.49 8.44
C ALA A 154 -17.70 -6.67 6.97
N GLU A 155 -17.52 -5.57 6.23
CA GLU A 155 -17.04 -5.62 4.85
C GLU A 155 -15.57 -6.06 4.75
N VAL A 156 -14.74 -5.68 5.73
CA VAL A 156 -13.35 -6.16 5.85
C VAL A 156 -13.29 -7.67 6.09
N ARG A 157 -14.16 -8.23 6.95
CA ARG A 157 -14.26 -9.70 7.08
C ARG A 157 -14.62 -10.36 5.75
N ARG A 158 -15.64 -9.85 5.08
CA ARG A 158 -16.07 -10.35 3.76
C ARG A 158 -14.95 -10.27 2.72
N LEU A 159 -14.15 -9.20 2.75
CA LEU A 159 -12.99 -9.02 1.89
C LEU A 159 -11.99 -10.17 2.09
N PHE A 160 -11.54 -10.39 3.32
CA PHE A 160 -10.53 -11.42 3.62
C PHE A 160 -11.04 -12.84 3.38
N GLU A 161 -12.32 -13.11 3.65
CA GLU A 161 -12.94 -14.43 3.44
C GLU A 161 -13.10 -14.80 1.96
N THR A 162 -13.14 -13.82 1.06
CA THR A 162 -13.61 -14.07 -0.31
C THR A 162 -12.72 -13.54 -1.42
N LEU A 163 -11.65 -12.79 -1.12
CA LEU A 163 -10.65 -12.38 -2.11
C LEU A 163 -9.88 -13.58 -2.67
N ASP A 164 -9.32 -13.43 -3.87
CA ASP A 164 -8.44 -14.43 -4.48
C ASP A 164 -6.97 -13.99 -4.43
N VAL A 165 -6.74 -12.69 -4.55
CA VAL A 165 -5.41 -12.06 -4.55
C VAL A 165 -5.46 -10.77 -3.74
N PHE A 166 -4.53 -10.59 -2.81
CA PHE A 166 -4.36 -9.35 -2.05
C PHE A 166 -2.99 -8.73 -2.34
N VAL A 167 -2.98 -7.53 -2.93
CA VAL A 167 -1.76 -6.76 -3.14
C VAL A 167 -1.53 -5.86 -1.93
N LEU A 168 -0.52 -6.19 -1.14
CA LEU A 168 -0.13 -5.47 0.06
C LEU A 168 1.05 -4.53 -0.23
N THR A 169 0.80 -3.23 -0.24
CA THR A 169 1.82 -2.21 -0.51
C THR A 169 2.36 -1.61 0.78
N LEU A 170 3.54 -2.02 1.21
CA LEU A 170 4.18 -1.60 2.44
C LEU A 170 4.69 -0.15 2.35
N GLY A 171 4.28 0.68 3.30
CA GLY A 171 4.50 2.12 3.26
C GLY A 171 5.64 2.59 4.15
N LEU A 172 5.46 2.43 5.47
CA LEU A 172 6.28 3.03 6.51
C LEU A 172 6.54 2.03 7.65
N THR A 173 7.57 2.30 8.42
CA THR A 173 7.88 1.64 9.71
C THR A 173 7.56 2.56 10.88
N GLU A 174 7.55 3.87 10.63
CA GLU A 174 7.15 4.88 11.58
C GLU A 174 5.62 4.98 11.65
N GLY A 175 5.09 5.19 12.84
CA GLY A 175 3.66 5.37 13.08
C GLY A 175 3.38 5.84 14.50
N TRP A 176 2.12 5.84 14.88
CA TRP A 176 1.67 6.25 16.20
C TRP A 176 0.93 5.11 16.91
N ARG A 177 1.01 5.08 18.24
CA ARG A 177 0.36 4.08 19.07
C ARG A 177 -0.34 4.72 20.25
N TRP A 178 -1.57 4.28 20.52
CA TRP A 178 -2.28 4.54 21.77
C TRP A 178 -1.63 3.73 22.89
N ARG A 179 -1.20 4.38 23.97
CA ARG A 179 -0.46 3.72 25.06
C ARG A 179 -1.34 2.79 25.91
N GLY A 180 -2.65 3.05 25.99
CA GLY A 180 -3.56 2.29 26.87
C GLY A 180 -3.61 0.80 26.52
N ASP A 181 -3.71 0.46 25.23
CA ASP A 181 -3.87 -0.92 24.75
C ASP A 181 -2.90 -1.29 23.61
N GLY A 182 -2.07 -0.36 23.17
CA GLY A 182 -1.13 -0.56 22.07
C GLY A 182 -1.72 -0.41 20.66
N ALA A 183 -2.92 0.16 20.51
CA ALA A 183 -3.55 0.34 19.20
C ALA A 183 -2.72 1.23 18.26
N ALA A 184 -2.36 0.71 17.10
CA ALA A 184 -1.65 1.43 16.04
C ALA A 184 -2.58 2.37 15.28
N LEU A 185 -2.11 3.58 15.00
CA LEU A 185 -2.87 4.67 14.38
C LEU A 185 -2.24 5.08 13.04
N PRO A 186 -3.05 5.41 12.02
CA PRO A 186 -2.57 5.82 10.70
C PRO A 186 -1.93 7.20 10.68
N LEU A 187 -2.38 8.09 11.57
CA LEU A 187 -1.90 9.45 11.70
C LEU A 187 -1.64 9.79 13.17
N ALA A 188 -0.82 10.82 13.39
CA ALA A 188 -0.69 11.41 14.71
C ALA A 188 -2.04 12.03 15.12
N PRO A 189 -2.46 11.91 16.39
CA PRO A 189 -3.56 12.71 16.90
C PRO A 189 -3.25 14.20 16.72
N GLY A 190 -4.27 15.02 16.43
CA GLY A 190 -4.13 16.44 16.10
C GLY A 190 -3.93 16.73 14.62
N VAL A 191 -3.59 15.75 13.77
CA VAL A 191 -3.45 15.97 12.32
C VAL A 191 -4.81 15.94 11.62
N ALA A 192 -5.60 14.89 11.83
CA ALA A 192 -6.92 14.70 11.22
C ALA A 192 -8.04 14.49 12.26
N GLY A 193 -7.79 14.89 13.50
CA GLY A 193 -8.68 14.75 14.65
C GLY A 193 -7.94 14.35 15.93
N GLY A 194 -8.60 14.57 17.07
CA GLY A 194 -8.03 14.31 18.39
C GLY A 194 -7.02 15.37 18.80
N THR A 195 -6.43 15.21 19.98
CA THR A 195 -5.40 16.12 20.51
C THR A 195 -4.19 15.30 20.88
N PHE A 196 -3.00 15.75 20.46
CA PHE A 196 -1.76 15.10 20.82
C PHE A 196 -1.43 15.31 22.30
N ASP A 197 -1.17 14.20 22.99
CA ASP A 197 -0.67 14.16 24.35
C ASP A 197 0.41 13.07 24.44
N PRO A 198 1.68 13.41 24.76
CA PRO A 198 2.77 12.44 24.84
C PRO A 198 2.61 11.40 25.97
N GLU A 199 1.75 11.66 26.97
CA GLU A 199 1.40 10.70 28.02
C GLU A 199 0.42 9.64 27.53
N LEU A 200 -0.32 9.92 26.46
CA LEU A 200 -1.35 9.04 25.89
C LEU A 200 -0.90 8.37 24.59
N TYR A 201 -0.05 9.03 23.83
CA TYR A 201 0.40 8.57 22.52
C TYR A 201 1.92 8.44 22.46
N GLU A 202 2.38 7.52 21.63
CA GLU A 202 3.79 7.36 21.34
C GLU A 202 4.06 7.20 19.86
N CYS A 203 5.12 7.86 19.39
CA CYS A 203 5.70 7.55 18.10
C CYS A 203 6.44 6.22 18.21
N VAL A 204 6.20 5.34 17.24
CA VAL A 204 6.87 4.05 17.10
C VAL A 204 7.61 3.99 15.78
N ASN A 205 8.74 3.30 15.73
CA ASN A 205 9.43 2.97 14.49
C ASN A 205 9.82 1.49 14.51
N ALA A 206 9.03 0.68 13.81
CA ALA A 206 9.14 -0.77 13.85
C ALA A 206 10.43 -1.25 13.19
N GLY A 207 11.17 -2.11 13.92
CA GLY A 207 12.32 -2.82 13.38
C GLY A 207 11.90 -4.04 12.55
N VAL A 208 12.88 -4.65 11.87
CA VAL A 208 12.65 -5.81 10.98
C VAL A 208 11.96 -6.98 11.66
N GLY A 209 12.28 -7.28 12.93
CA GLY A 209 11.66 -8.39 13.66
C GLY A 209 10.17 -8.16 13.92
N GLU A 210 9.78 -6.93 14.24
CA GLU A 210 8.36 -6.57 14.45
C GLU A 210 7.60 -6.61 13.13
N VAL A 211 8.13 -5.99 12.08
CA VAL A 211 7.54 -6.01 10.73
C VAL A 211 7.38 -7.45 10.24
N LEU A 212 8.40 -8.30 10.38
CA LEU A 212 8.33 -9.70 10.00
C LEU A 212 7.28 -10.46 10.82
N GLY A 213 7.19 -10.19 12.12
CA GLY A 213 6.16 -10.75 13.01
C GLY A 213 4.75 -10.37 12.57
N ASP A 214 4.53 -9.10 12.22
CA ASP A 214 3.25 -8.61 11.73
C ASP A 214 2.85 -9.24 10.40
N LEU A 215 3.77 -9.28 9.43
CA LEU A 215 3.47 -9.87 8.11
C LEU A 215 3.13 -11.35 8.23
N ASN A 216 3.88 -12.13 9.02
CA ASN A 216 3.56 -13.53 9.26
C ASN A 216 2.23 -13.67 10.02
N GLY A 217 2.02 -12.88 11.07
CA GLY A 217 0.79 -12.90 11.86
C GLY A 217 -0.45 -12.53 11.04
N PHE A 218 -0.31 -11.64 10.05
CA PHE A 218 -1.35 -11.32 9.08
C PHE A 218 -1.61 -12.49 8.12
N LEU A 219 -0.56 -13.12 7.58
CA LEU A 219 -0.71 -14.28 6.70
C LEU A 219 -1.38 -15.47 7.41
N ASP A 220 -0.97 -15.77 8.64
CA ASP A 220 -1.57 -16.84 9.45
C ASP A 220 -3.08 -16.60 9.65
N ARG A 221 -3.45 -15.35 9.93
CA ARG A 221 -4.84 -14.90 10.05
C ARG A 221 -5.60 -15.04 8.74
N LEU A 222 -5.09 -14.45 7.66
CA LEU A 222 -5.72 -14.49 6.34
C LEU A 222 -5.93 -15.93 5.87
N TRP A 223 -4.92 -16.79 5.97
CA TRP A 223 -5.02 -18.17 5.53
C TRP A 223 -5.85 -19.05 6.46
N SER A 224 -6.07 -18.66 7.71
CA SER A 224 -7.00 -19.36 8.62
C SER A 224 -8.47 -19.22 8.18
N VAL A 225 -8.83 -18.10 7.53
CA VAL A 225 -10.21 -17.84 7.05
C VAL A 225 -10.36 -18.05 5.54
N ASN A 226 -9.27 -17.89 4.80
CA ASN A 226 -9.21 -18.08 3.35
C ASN A 226 -7.89 -18.76 2.94
N PRO A 227 -7.83 -20.10 2.99
CA PRO A 227 -6.62 -20.87 2.67
C PRO A 227 -6.11 -20.70 1.23
N LYS A 228 -6.96 -20.20 0.32
CA LYS A 228 -6.66 -20.02 -1.10
C LYS A 228 -6.14 -18.62 -1.43
N ALA A 229 -6.26 -17.66 -0.51
CA ALA A 229 -5.79 -16.30 -0.71
C ALA A 229 -4.30 -16.26 -1.07
N ARG A 230 -3.98 -15.55 -2.14
CA ARG A 230 -2.61 -15.28 -2.56
C ARG A 230 -2.25 -13.83 -2.25
N VAL A 231 -1.02 -13.57 -1.88
CA VAL A 231 -0.55 -12.24 -1.45
C VAL A 231 0.62 -11.80 -2.31
N ILE A 232 0.52 -10.58 -2.83
CA ILE A 232 1.62 -9.89 -3.51
C ILE A 232 2.09 -8.79 -2.56
N PHE A 233 3.28 -8.95 -1.98
CA PHE A 233 3.94 -7.89 -1.25
C PHE A 233 4.67 -6.97 -2.22
N THR A 234 4.59 -5.67 -2.01
CA THR A 234 5.42 -4.69 -2.70
C THR A 234 5.76 -3.57 -1.72
N VAL A 235 6.96 -3.00 -1.83
CA VAL A 235 7.32 -1.80 -1.05
C VAL A 235 6.99 -0.56 -1.88
N SER A 236 6.42 0.45 -1.23
CA SER A 236 6.09 1.72 -1.89
C SER A 236 7.35 2.50 -2.26
N PRO A 237 7.49 2.95 -3.52
CA PRO A 237 8.60 3.80 -3.95
C PRO A 237 8.45 5.27 -3.51
N VAL A 238 7.32 5.65 -2.95
CA VAL A 238 7.04 7.02 -2.50
C VAL A 238 7.80 7.29 -1.19
N PRO A 239 8.70 8.29 -1.14
CA PRO A 239 9.36 8.72 0.08
C PRO A 239 8.35 9.24 1.12
N MET A 240 8.64 8.99 2.40
CA MET A 240 7.86 9.57 3.51
C MET A 240 7.88 11.10 3.44
N ILE A 241 6.76 11.74 3.80
CA ILE A 241 6.66 13.21 3.76
C ILE A 241 7.41 13.87 4.92
N ALA A 242 7.40 13.23 6.09
CA ALA A 242 7.94 13.73 7.33
C ALA A 242 8.38 12.57 8.23
N THR A 243 9.22 12.87 9.21
CA THR A 243 9.64 11.92 10.26
C THR A 243 9.61 12.64 11.60
N TYR A 244 9.12 11.95 12.62
CA TYR A 244 9.18 12.39 14.01
C TYR A 244 10.48 11.94 14.71
N MET A 245 11.28 11.10 14.03
CA MET A 245 12.60 10.72 14.53
C MET A 245 13.54 11.93 14.51
N ASP A 246 14.40 12.07 15.53
CA ASP A 246 15.42 13.12 15.62
C ASP A 246 16.60 12.86 14.65
N ARG A 247 16.29 12.91 13.34
CA ARG A 247 17.23 12.71 12.22
C ARG A 247 16.62 13.20 10.91
N HIS A 248 17.44 13.23 9.86
CA HIS A 248 17.00 13.70 8.55
C HIS A 248 15.95 12.75 7.90
N VAL A 249 14.92 13.31 7.25
CA VAL A 249 13.83 12.55 6.61
C VAL A 249 14.33 11.52 5.59
N MET A 250 15.38 11.83 4.83
CA MET A 250 16.00 10.87 3.91
C MET A 250 16.60 9.65 4.62
N GLU A 251 17.22 9.85 5.79
CA GLU A 251 17.77 8.74 6.59
C GLU A 251 16.64 7.85 7.12
N SER A 252 15.58 8.46 7.66
CA SER A 252 14.37 7.75 8.09
C SER A 252 13.71 6.98 6.94
N ASN A 253 13.61 7.60 5.75
CA ASN A 253 13.06 6.96 4.57
C ASN A 253 13.90 5.75 4.14
N SER A 254 15.21 5.91 4.02
CA SER A 254 16.12 4.82 3.66
C SER A 254 16.04 3.66 4.66
N TYR A 255 16.01 3.95 5.96
CA TYR A 255 15.81 2.94 7.01
C TYR A 255 14.47 2.21 6.81
N SER A 256 13.39 2.96 6.69
CA SER A 256 12.03 2.43 6.61
C SER A 256 11.85 1.49 5.42
N LYS A 257 12.22 1.94 4.22
CA LYS A 257 12.09 1.12 3.00
C LYS A 257 13.00 -0.12 3.04
N SER A 258 14.20 -0.01 3.64
CA SER A 258 15.10 -1.14 3.80
C SER A 258 14.52 -2.22 4.72
N VAL A 259 13.98 -1.82 5.88
CA VAL A 259 13.34 -2.74 6.82
C VAL A 259 12.16 -3.48 6.17
N LEU A 260 11.26 -2.74 5.50
CA LEU A 260 10.10 -3.32 4.81
C LEU A 260 10.53 -4.27 3.68
N ARG A 261 11.58 -3.90 2.93
CA ARG A 261 12.10 -4.72 1.82
C ARG A 261 12.71 -6.03 2.31
N VAL A 262 13.45 -5.99 3.42
CA VAL A 262 14.02 -7.18 4.06
C VAL A 262 12.90 -8.08 4.57
N ALA A 263 11.95 -7.55 5.33
CA ALA A 263 10.85 -8.34 5.89
C ALA A 263 10.01 -9.02 4.80
N ALA A 264 9.64 -8.30 3.73
CA ALA A 264 8.92 -8.89 2.60
C ALA A 264 9.74 -9.99 1.90
N GLY A 265 11.06 -9.78 1.77
CA GLY A 265 11.97 -10.78 1.22
C GLY A 265 12.08 -12.04 2.08
N GLU A 266 12.15 -11.89 3.41
CA GLU A 266 12.20 -13.01 4.34
C GLU A 266 10.90 -13.81 4.38
N VAL A 267 9.74 -13.14 4.34
CA VAL A 267 8.43 -13.81 4.26
C VAL A 267 8.35 -14.68 3.00
N VAL A 268 8.67 -14.11 1.85
CA VAL A 268 8.61 -14.84 0.56
C VAL A 268 9.73 -15.89 0.46
N GLY A 269 10.89 -15.63 1.08
CA GLY A 269 12.03 -16.55 1.10
C GLY A 269 11.78 -17.88 1.82
N ARG A 270 10.69 -17.98 2.60
CA ARG A 270 10.21 -19.25 3.19
C ARG A 270 9.64 -20.21 2.15
N GLY A 271 9.34 -19.73 0.95
CA GLY A 271 8.96 -20.56 -0.19
C GLY A 271 7.48 -20.96 -0.24
N ASP A 272 6.58 -20.24 0.44
CA ASP A 272 5.13 -20.46 0.25
C ASP A 272 4.72 -19.92 -1.14
N PRO A 273 4.17 -20.77 -2.04
CA PRO A 273 3.83 -20.36 -3.40
C PRO A 273 2.67 -19.34 -3.48
N ARG A 274 1.96 -19.11 -2.37
CA ARG A 274 0.89 -18.11 -2.28
C ARG A 274 1.42 -16.71 -1.98
N ALA A 275 2.70 -16.54 -1.66
CA ALA A 275 3.30 -15.24 -1.33
C ALA A 275 4.39 -14.87 -2.34
N VAL A 276 4.29 -13.68 -2.95
CA VAL A 276 5.24 -13.18 -3.94
C VAL A 276 5.65 -11.76 -3.61
N TYR A 277 6.92 -11.41 -3.82
CA TYR A 277 7.38 -10.03 -3.76
C TYR A 277 7.45 -9.45 -5.18
N PHE A 278 6.75 -8.34 -5.40
CA PHE A 278 6.84 -7.54 -6.62
C PHE A 278 7.71 -6.28 -6.38
N PRO A 279 8.77 -6.05 -7.17
CA PRO A 279 9.81 -5.08 -6.87
C PRO A 279 9.50 -3.64 -7.34
N ALA A 280 8.33 -3.08 -7.02
CA ALA A 280 8.01 -1.70 -7.42
C ALA A 280 9.02 -0.67 -6.88
N TYR A 281 9.37 -0.79 -5.60
CA TYR A 281 10.39 0.04 -4.95
C TYR A 281 11.74 -0.05 -5.67
N ASP A 282 12.23 -1.28 -5.91
CA ASP A 282 13.53 -1.52 -6.53
C ASP A 282 13.56 -0.99 -7.98
N ILE A 283 12.45 -1.14 -8.72
CA ILE A 283 12.30 -0.60 -10.07
C ILE A 283 12.44 0.90 -10.05
N VAL A 284 11.73 1.62 -9.18
CA VAL A 284 11.68 3.09 -9.19
C VAL A 284 12.95 3.73 -8.63
N THR A 285 13.48 3.18 -7.54
CA THR A 285 14.64 3.75 -6.82
C THR A 285 15.99 3.31 -7.39
N SER A 286 15.99 2.45 -8.41
CA SER A 286 17.22 1.99 -9.07
C SER A 286 18.09 3.15 -9.54
N ASN A 287 19.41 3.01 -9.35
CA ASN A 287 20.41 3.94 -9.85
C ASN A 287 20.38 4.10 -11.39
N VAL A 288 19.83 3.12 -12.13
CA VAL A 288 19.63 3.23 -13.58
C VAL A 288 18.68 4.37 -13.93
N ASN A 289 17.65 4.57 -13.11
CA ASN A 289 16.68 5.64 -13.34
C ASN A 289 17.28 7.00 -13.04
N ALA A 290 18.23 7.07 -12.10
CA ALA A 290 18.85 8.33 -11.65
C ALA A 290 17.81 9.41 -11.32
N GLY A 291 16.77 9.05 -10.56
CA GLY A 291 15.71 9.96 -10.12
C GLY A 291 14.65 10.34 -11.17
N ARG A 292 14.78 9.88 -12.43
CA ARG A 292 13.88 10.27 -13.54
C ARG A 292 12.41 9.88 -13.38
N TYR A 293 12.05 9.09 -12.38
CA TYR A 293 10.68 8.69 -12.10
C TYR A 293 10.00 9.51 -11.01
N TYR A 294 10.69 10.52 -10.47
CA TYR A 294 10.09 11.48 -9.55
C TYR A 294 9.74 12.78 -10.27
N ASN A 295 8.70 13.46 -9.78
CA ASN A 295 8.38 14.84 -10.14
C ASN A 295 9.41 15.82 -9.53
N GLU A 296 9.21 17.11 -9.76
CA GLU A 296 10.08 18.17 -9.24
C GLU A 296 10.21 18.14 -7.70
N ASP A 297 9.15 17.73 -7.00
CA ASP A 297 9.12 17.53 -5.55
C ASP A 297 10.02 16.40 -5.03
N GLN A 298 10.62 15.60 -5.91
CA GLN A 298 11.44 14.42 -5.60
C GLN A 298 10.72 13.35 -4.75
N ARG A 299 9.38 13.36 -4.72
CA ARG A 299 8.56 12.44 -3.92
C ARG A 299 7.47 11.78 -4.76
N THR A 300 6.71 12.55 -5.52
CA THR A 300 5.61 12.04 -6.34
C THR A 300 6.16 11.28 -7.54
N ILE A 301 5.67 10.07 -7.77
CA ILE A 301 6.08 9.29 -8.94
C ILE A 301 5.38 9.82 -10.18
N ASN A 302 6.16 10.11 -11.23
CA ASN A 302 5.62 10.57 -12.51
C ASN A 302 5.03 9.43 -13.35
N ASP A 303 4.31 9.80 -14.41
CA ASP A 303 3.60 8.84 -15.27
C ASP A 303 4.51 7.84 -15.96
N ALA A 304 5.74 8.24 -16.32
CA ALA A 304 6.70 7.32 -16.91
C ALA A 304 7.08 6.21 -15.93
N GLY A 305 7.29 6.56 -14.65
CA GLY A 305 7.56 5.60 -13.58
C GLY A 305 6.38 4.69 -13.30
N VAL A 306 5.18 5.25 -13.11
CA VAL A 306 3.96 4.48 -12.86
C VAL A 306 3.69 3.50 -14.01
N ARG A 307 3.71 3.97 -15.27
CA ARG A 307 3.48 3.09 -16.44
C ARG A 307 4.51 1.98 -16.55
N HIS A 308 5.79 2.27 -16.25
CA HIS A 308 6.81 1.24 -16.26
C HIS A 308 6.49 0.14 -15.24
N VAL A 309 6.24 0.51 -13.98
CA VAL A 309 5.93 -0.45 -12.91
C VAL A 309 4.66 -1.23 -13.23
N MET A 310 3.58 -0.57 -13.66
CA MET A 310 2.31 -1.23 -13.94
C MET A 310 2.38 -2.17 -15.15
N ARG A 311 3.13 -1.81 -16.19
CA ARG A 311 3.40 -2.72 -17.32
C ARG A 311 4.11 -3.99 -16.85
N LEU A 312 5.12 -3.85 -15.98
CA LEU A 312 5.83 -5.01 -15.44
C LEU A 312 4.94 -5.86 -14.54
N PHE A 313 4.14 -5.22 -13.67
CA PHE A 313 3.16 -5.90 -12.82
C PHE A 313 2.20 -6.75 -13.66
N LEU A 314 1.55 -6.16 -14.66
CA LEU A 314 0.63 -6.86 -15.55
C LEU A 314 1.35 -7.96 -16.34
N SER A 315 2.54 -7.72 -16.89
CA SER A 315 3.28 -8.76 -17.61
C SER A 315 3.66 -9.96 -16.71
N THR A 316 3.85 -9.72 -15.41
CA THR A 316 4.23 -10.74 -14.43
C THR A 316 3.03 -11.60 -14.03
N PHE A 317 1.90 -10.94 -13.74
CA PHE A 317 0.75 -11.56 -13.09
C PHE A 317 -0.46 -11.78 -14.01
N ALA A 318 -0.61 -11.00 -15.10
CA ALA A 318 -1.74 -11.05 -16.03
C ALA A 318 -1.38 -11.73 -17.37
N ARG A 319 -0.77 -12.93 -17.30
CA ARG A 319 -0.17 -13.62 -18.48
C ARG A 319 -1.16 -13.92 -19.61
N ASP A 320 -2.43 -14.20 -19.30
CA ASP A 320 -3.46 -14.56 -20.29
C ASP A 320 -3.93 -13.38 -21.17
N ARG A 321 -3.57 -12.14 -20.82
CA ARG A 321 -3.80 -10.94 -21.66
C ARG A 321 -2.51 -10.31 -22.19
N ALA A 322 -1.34 -10.86 -21.86
CA ALA A 322 -0.05 -10.39 -22.36
C ALA A 322 0.25 -10.90 -23.80
N ALA A 323 -0.75 -10.94 -24.67
CA ALA A 323 -0.59 -11.13 -26.10
C ALA A 323 -0.68 -9.78 -26.81
N ALA A 324 0.40 -9.46 -27.54
CA ALA A 324 0.73 -8.21 -28.24
C ALA A 324 1.25 -7.06 -27.34
N ALA A 325 2.56 -6.86 -27.36
CA ALA A 325 3.15 -5.56 -27.06
C ALA A 325 2.50 -4.50 -27.97
N PRO A 326 2.14 -3.30 -27.47
CA PRO A 326 1.52 -2.29 -28.31
C PRO A 326 2.51 -1.86 -29.40
N THR A 327 2.13 -2.07 -30.65
CA THR A 327 2.70 -1.33 -31.78
C THR A 327 2.44 0.15 -31.54
N HIS A 328 3.49 0.96 -31.61
CA HIS A 328 3.45 2.40 -31.33
C HIS A 328 2.30 3.09 -32.08
N ALA A 329 1.24 3.44 -31.35
CA ALA A 329 0.33 4.51 -31.76
C ALA A 329 0.86 5.83 -31.17
N PRO A 330 0.72 6.97 -31.87
CA PRO A 330 1.14 8.26 -31.34
C PRO A 330 0.31 8.56 -30.08
N VAL A 331 1.00 8.86 -28.99
CA VAL A 331 0.39 9.19 -27.70
C VAL A 331 -0.12 10.64 -27.78
N ASP A 332 -1.41 10.83 -27.53
CA ASP A 332 -2.01 12.16 -27.34
C ASP A 332 -1.67 12.65 -25.93
N LEU A 333 -0.61 13.46 -25.86
CA LEU A 333 -0.05 14.00 -24.61
C LEU A 333 -1.01 14.94 -23.88
N ALA A 334 -2.05 15.48 -24.55
CA ALA A 334 -2.98 16.41 -23.93
C ALA A 334 -4.00 15.70 -23.01
N ALA A 335 -4.40 14.47 -23.35
CA ALA A 335 -5.31 13.67 -22.53
C ALA A 335 -4.61 13.00 -21.33
N GLU A 336 -3.27 12.88 -21.34
CA GLU A 336 -2.47 12.31 -20.24
C GLU A 336 -2.29 13.28 -19.04
N PHE A 337 -2.46 14.59 -19.23
CA PHE A 337 -2.27 15.58 -18.15
C PHE A 337 -3.43 15.63 -17.13
N GLU A 338 -4.63 15.19 -17.48
CA GLU A 338 -5.81 15.30 -16.59
C GLU A 338 -6.00 14.09 -15.65
N GLY A 339 -5.28 12.99 -15.87
CA GLY A 339 -5.50 11.73 -15.14
C GLY A 339 -4.87 11.63 -13.74
N ASN A 340 -4.16 12.65 -13.26
CA ASN A 340 -3.24 12.50 -12.12
C ASN A 340 -3.47 13.39 -10.90
N ALA A 341 -4.58 14.12 -10.85
CA ALA A 341 -5.09 14.72 -9.62
C ALA A 341 -6.10 13.73 -8.99
N GLY A 342 -5.67 12.89 -8.03
CA GLY A 342 -6.63 11.96 -7.40
C GLY A 342 -6.10 10.89 -6.44
N VAL A 343 -4.78 10.75 -6.25
CA VAL A 343 -4.24 9.81 -5.26
C VAL A 343 -4.40 10.39 -3.86
N ILE A 344 -5.05 9.66 -2.96
CA ILE A 344 -5.29 10.11 -1.58
C ILE A 344 -4.17 9.62 -0.67
N CYS A 345 -3.39 10.55 -0.12
CA CYS A 345 -2.27 10.26 0.78
C CYS A 345 -2.49 10.94 2.14
N ASP A 346 -2.73 10.17 3.20
CA ASP A 346 -2.99 10.74 4.53
C ASP A 346 -1.76 11.52 5.07
N GLU A 347 -0.55 11.20 4.60
CA GLU A 347 0.66 11.96 4.91
C GLU A 347 0.57 13.44 4.51
N GLU A 348 -0.17 13.79 3.44
CA GLU A 348 -0.33 15.20 3.01
C GLU A 348 -1.08 16.04 4.04
N GLU A 349 -1.91 15.43 4.90
CA GLU A 349 -2.57 16.13 5.99
C GLU A 349 -1.57 16.63 7.05
N ILE A 350 -0.42 15.98 7.18
CA ILE A 350 0.66 16.43 8.08
C ILE A 350 1.19 17.78 7.59
N GLU A 351 1.47 17.92 6.29
CA GLU A 351 1.94 19.19 5.71
C GLU A 351 0.88 20.29 5.83
N ARG A 352 -0.39 19.97 5.56
CA ARG A 352 -1.51 20.92 5.71
C ARG A 352 -1.69 21.41 7.15
N SER A 353 -1.39 20.57 8.15
CA SER A 353 -1.54 20.93 9.57
C SER A 353 -0.50 21.94 10.08
N VAL A 354 0.59 22.16 9.33
CA VAL A 354 1.70 23.07 9.71
C VAL A 354 1.85 24.27 8.78
N ALA A 355 1.00 24.37 7.75
CA ALA A 355 0.90 25.51 6.83
C ALA A 355 -0.05 26.58 7.40
#